data_AF-A0A836P0G3-F1
#
_entry.id   AF-A0A836P0G3-F1
#
_cell.length_a   1.000
_cell.length_b   1.000
_cell.length_c   1.000
_cell.angle_alpha   90.00
_cell.angle_beta   90.00
_cell.angle_gamma   90.00
#
_symmetry.space_group_name_H-M   'P 1'
#
loop_
_entity.id
_entity.type
_entity.pdbx_description
1 polymer ?
#
loop_
_entity_poly.entity_id
_entity_poly.type
_entity_poly.pdbx_seq_one_letter_code
_entity_poly.pdbx_strand_id
1 'polypeptide(L)' 'MALPKKLKALNLFNDGESYLGQVVEVKLPTLSRKMEEYRGGGMNGP' A
#
# COMPACT_ATOMS: atom_id res chain seq x y z
N MET A 1 -9.06 -25.24 0.82
CA MET A 1 -9.45 -24.14 -0.09
C MET A 1 -9.88 -22.96 0.76
N ALA A 2 -9.18 -21.83 0.68
CA ALA A 2 -9.48 -20.64 1.48
C ALA A 2 -10.50 -19.74 0.77
N LEU A 3 -11.37 -19.08 1.55
CA LEU A 3 -12.31 -18.10 1.03
C LEU A 3 -11.57 -16.92 0.37
N PRO A 4 -12.13 -16.32 -0.69
CA PRO A 4 -11.54 -15.16 -1.36
C PRO A 4 -11.53 -13.94 -0.42
N LYS A 5 -10.35 -13.34 -0.24
CA LYS A 5 -10.16 -12.11 0.55
C LYS A 5 -10.49 -10.89 -0.32
N LYS A 6 -11.71 -10.37 -0.19
CA LYS A 6 -12.15 -9.12 -0.85
C LYS A 6 -12.49 -8.07 0.20
N LEU A 7 -12.03 -6.83 -0.01
CA LEU A 7 -12.42 -5.68 0.79
C LEU A 7 -13.88 -5.30 0.45
N LYS A 8 -14.73 -5.19 1.46
CA LYS A 8 -16.18 -4.88 1.29
C LYS A 8 -16.61 -3.55 1.90
N ALA A 9 -15.87 -3.06 2.89
CA ALA A 9 -16.17 -1.83 3.59
C ALA A 9 -14.87 -1.11 3.93
N LEU A 10 -14.92 0.21 3.90
CA LEU A 10 -13.83 1.12 4.30
C LEU A 10 -14.41 2.23 5.17
N ASN A 11 -13.60 2.76 6.07
CA ASN A 11 -13.94 3.94 6.86
C ASN A 11 -12.66 4.75 7.12
N LEU A 12 -12.80 6.08 7.18
CA LEU A 12 -11.72 6.99 7.53
C LEU A 12 -12.06 7.64 8.88
N PHE A 13 -11.04 7.79 9.71
CA PHE A 13 -11.13 8.53 10.96
C PHE A 13 -10.11 9.67 10.94
N ASN A 14 -10.54 10.88 11.31
CA ASN A 14 -9.65 12.02 11.56
C ASN A 14 -10.01 12.62 12.92
N ASP A 15 -9.04 12.83 13.80
CA ASP A 15 -9.23 13.40 15.15
C ASP A 15 -10.36 12.76 15.98
N GLY A 16 -10.62 11.46 15.77
CA GLY A 16 -11.68 10.72 16.44
C GLY A 16 -13.06 10.82 15.77
N GLU A 17 -13.21 11.65 14.74
CA GLU A 17 -14.43 11.72 13.93
C GLU A 17 -14.44 10.65 12.85
N SER A 18 -15.59 10.00 12.67
CA SER A 18 -15.81 8.99 11.63
C SER A 18 -16.40 9.62 10.38
N TYR A 19 -15.82 9.33 9.22
CA TYR A 19 -16.30 9.80 7.92
C TYR A 19 -17.17 8.74 7.20
N LEU A 20 -17.93 7.98 7.98
CA LEU A 20 -18.77 6.90 7.45
C LEU A 20 -19.85 7.50 6.57
N GLY A 21 -19.97 7.03 5.33
CA GLY A 21 -20.93 7.55 4.35
C GLY A 21 -20.51 8.85 3.65
N GLN A 22 -19.34 9.41 3.99
CA GLN A 22 -18.79 10.59 3.32
C GLN A 22 -17.62 10.24 2.40
N VAL A 23 -16.77 9.30 2.80
CA VAL A 23 -15.61 8.86 2.00
C VAL A 23 -16.00 7.68 1.12
N VAL A 24 -15.94 7.89 -0.20
CA VAL A 24 -16.30 6.89 -1.23
C VAL A 24 -15.09 6.04 -1.65
N GLU A 25 -13.89 6.63 -1.63
CA GLU A 25 -12.64 5.97 -2.02
C GLU A 25 -11.48 6.43 -1.12
N VAL A 26 -10.51 5.53 -0.88
CA VAL A 26 -9.26 5.85 -0.19
C VAL A 26 -8.07 5.40 -1.01
N LYS A 27 -7.11 6.30 -1.25
CA LYS A 27 -5.84 5.98 -1.90
C LYS A 27 -4.74 5.80 -0.85
N LEU A 28 -4.29 4.57 -0.66
CA LEU A 28 -3.15 4.28 0.21
C LEU A 28 -1.84 4.77 -0.42
N PRO A 29 -0.86 5.23 0.38
CA PRO A 29 0.44 5.63 -0.15
C PRO A 29 1.16 4.44 -0.76
N THR A 30 1.78 4.66 -1.92
CA THR A 30 2.63 3.66 -2.57
C THR A 30 3.90 3.48 -1.75
N LEU A 31 4.09 2.28 -1.20
CA LEU A 31 5.33 1.92 -0.52
C LEU A 31 6.36 1.48 -1.56
N SER A 32 7.29 2.35 -1.90
CA SER A 32 8.42 2.04 -2.78
C SER A 32 9.73 2.10 -2.01
N ARG A 33 10.68 1.23 -2.36
CA ARG A 33 12.06 1.30 -1.88
C ARG A 33 12.91 1.82 -3.03
N LYS A 34 13.65 2.90 -2.80
CA LYS A 34 14.67 3.36 -3.72
C LYS A 34 15.93 2.52 -3.48
N MET A 35 16.12 1.50 -4.30
CA MET A 35 17.35 0.69 -4.28
C MET A 35 18.37 1.36 -5.21
N GLU A 36 19.64 1.31 -4.82
CA GLU A 36 20.74 1.68 -5.71
C GLU A 36 21.23 0.43 -6.44
N GLU A 37 21.38 0.52 -7.75
CA GLU A 37 21.95 -0.55 -8.57
C GLU A 37 23.47 -0.56 -8.34
N TYR A 38 23.95 -1.47 -7.48
CA TYR A 38 25.37 -1.59 -7.17
C TYR A 38 25.97 -2.84 -7.82
N ARG A 39 26.84 -2.64 -8.81
CA ARG A 39 27.56 -3.72 -9.48
C ARG A 39 29.04 -3.72 -9.09
N GLY A 40 29.46 -4.74 -8.33
CA GLY A 40 30.87 -5.00 -8.04
C GLY A 40 31.64 -5.55 -9.25
N GLY A 41 32.96 -5.36 -9.27
CA GLY A 41 33.82 -5.89 -10.33
C GLY A 41 33.72 -7.41 -10.45
N GLY A 42 33.40 -7.93 -11.63
CA GLY A 42 33.26 -9.36 -11.91
C GLY A 42 31.86 -9.94 -11.69
N MET A 43 30.86 -9.14 -11.28
CA MET A 43 29.47 -9.62 -11.13
C MET A 43 28.66 -9.40 -12.42
N ASN A 44 27.75 -10.33 -12.75
CA ASN A 44 26.91 -10.29 -13.95
C ASN A 44 25.63 -9.43 -13.81
N GLY A 45 25.45 -8.72 -12.69
CA GLY A 45 24.34 -7.78 -12.49
C GLY A 45 24.57 -6.86 -11.29
N PRO A 46 23.84 -5.72 -11.24
CA PRO A 46 23.69 -4.91 -10.03
C PRO A 46 22.78 -5.56 -8.98
#